data_AF-A0A3D1B6D1-F1
#
_entry.id   AF-A0A3D1B6D1-F1
#
_cell.length_a   1.000
_cell.length_b   1.000
_cell.length_c   1.000
_cell.angle_alpha   90.00
_cell.angle_beta   90.00
_cell.angle_gamma   90.00
#
_symmetry.space_group_name_H-M   'P 1'
#
loop_
_entity.id
_entity.type
_entity.pdbx_description
1 polymer ?
#
loop_
_entity_poly.entity_id
_entity_poly.type
_entity_poly.pdbx_seq_one_letter_code
_entity_poly.pdbx_strand_id
1 'polypeptide(L)'
;MRDLSATLRLQFHRDFTLDDATALVDYFADLGISHLYASPLLTARPGSMHGYDVIDPTRINPELGGEPALRRLVDALRAKGMGLILDIVSNHMAVGGSGNAWWLDVLEWGRRSPYAQFFDIQWNSPDPLLEGQLLVPFLGSDYGDALQEGKIPLRLDIENGAFYAEHYEHRFPISPPTYGEILRLTDQPELRSLAQHFDALKTEPAPYQTARELRADLARLLEDSNTRQTLEQAIRHYDSTTEEGFKRLHGLLERQNYRLASWRTAGDDINWRRFFDINELG
;
A
#
# COMPACT_ATOMS: atom_id res chain seq x y z
N MET A 1 24.91 32.30 0.19
CA MET A 1 24.22 31.54 -0.88
C MET A 1 24.02 32.51 -2.03
N ARG A 2 24.23 32.07 -3.28
CA ARG A 2 23.98 32.86 -4.49
C ARG A 2 22.47 33.15 -4.56
N ASP A 3 22.10 34.32 -5.07
CA ASP A 3 20.71 34.60 -5.40
C ASP A 3 20.23 33.66 -6.51
N LEU A 4 18.92 33.41 -6.57
CA LEU A 4 18.32 32.59 -7.62
C LEU A 4 18.44 33.29 -8.97
N SER A 5 19.28 32.75 -9.86
CA SER A 5 19.54 33.30 -11.20
C SER A 5 19.45 32.27 -12.33
N ALA A 6 19.85 31.03 -12.05
CA ALA A 6 19.81 29.92 -13.00
C ALA A 6 19.53 28.60 -12.28
N THR A 7 18.59 27.81 -12.81
CA THR A 7 18.19 26.50 -12.31
C THR A 7 18.59 25.39 -13.28
N LEU A 8 19.09 24.26 -12.77
CA LEU A 8 19.30 23.05 -13.54
C LEU A 8 18.36 21.94 -13.05
N ARG A 9 17.44 21.48 -13.91
CA ARG A 9 16.55 20.37 -13.59
C ARG A 9 17.31 19.05 -13.64
N LEU A 10 17.28 18.30 -12.55
CA LEU A 10 17.81 16.94 -12.47
C LEU A 10 16.67 15.94 -12.24
N GLN A 11 16.70 14.85 -13.01
CA GLN A 11 15.79 13.73 -12.89
C GLN A 11 16.46 12.62 -12.08
N PHE A 12 16.04 12.46 -10.84
CA PHE A 12 16.59 11.43 -9.94
C PHE A 12 15.86 10.11 -10.10
N HIS A 13 16.65 9.04 -10.23
CA HIS A 13 16.19 7.65 -10.27
C HIS A 13 17.36 6.73 -9.86
N ARG A 14 17.13 5.42 -9.79
CA ARG A 14 18.17 4.45 -9.37
C ARG A 14 19.48 4.48 -10.18
N ASP A 15 19.42 4.96 -11.43
CA ASP A 15 20.58 5.04 -12.34
C ASP A 15 21.19 6.47 -12.40
N PHE A 16 20.60 7.43 -11.67
CA PHE A 16 21.15 8.76 -11.43
C PHE A 16 20.66 9.27 -10.06
N THR A 17 21.43 8.95 -9.03
CA THR A 17 21.10 9.15 -7.61
C THR A 17 21.54 10.53 -7.09
N LEU A 18 21.23 10.81 -5.81
CA LEU A 18 21.69 12.02 -5.14
C LEU A 18 23.22 12.08 -5.02
N ASP A 19 23.89 10.93 -4.89
CA ASP A 19 25.36 10.86 -4.83
C ASP A 19 25.97 11.12 -6.22
N ASP A 20 25.34 10.64 -7.30
CA ASP A 20 25.77 10.95 -8.67
C ASP A 20 25.70 12.45 -8.96
N ALA A 21 24.61 13.11 -8.55
CA ALA A 21 24.50 14.57 -8.63
C ALA A 21 25.53 15.29 -7.74
N THR A 22 25.83 14.73 -6.55
CA THR A 22 26.83 15.29 -5.64
C THR A 22 28.21 15.36 -6.29
N ALA A 23 28.60 14.31 -7.04
CA ALA A 23 29.87 14.27 -7.77
C ALA A 23 29.98 15.32 -8.89
N LEU A 24 28.86 15.88 -9.36
CA LEU A 24 28.81 16.86 -10.44
C LEU A 24 28.65 18.31 -9.96
N VAL A 25 28.54 18.54 -8.64
CA VAL A 25 28.31 19.89 -8.07
C VAL A 25 29.37 20.90 -8.50
N ASP A 26 30.64 20.49 -8.57
CA ASP A 26 31.72 21.38 -9.05
C ASP A 26 31.51 21.82 -10.49
N TYR A 27 31.17 20.87 -11.37
CA TYR A 27 30.86 21.16 -12.77
C TYR A 27 29.65 22.11 -12.90
N PHE A 28 28.59 21.89 -12.11
CA PHE A 28 27.42 22.77 -12.12
C PHE A 28 27.75 24.18 -11.61
N ALA A 29 28.61 24.29 -10.61
CA ALA A 29 29.06 25.57 -10.06
C ALA A 29 29.87 26.37 -11.09
N ASP A 30 30.77 25.70 -11.82
CA ASP A 30 31.61 26.28 -12.89
C ASP A 30 30.78 26.69 -14.11
N LEU A 31 29.72 25.93 -14.43
CA LEU A 31 28.74 26.29 -15.46
C LEU A 31 27.94 27.56 -15.10
N GLY A 32 27.98 27.99 -13.84
CA GLY A 32 27.27 29.18 -13.36
C GLY A 32 25.86 28.91 -12.82
N ILE A 33 25.51 27.64 -12.56
CA ILE A 33 24.22 27.29 -11.96
C ILE A 33 24.13 27.85 -10.54
N SER A 34 22.98 28.43 -10.19
CA SER A 34 22.72 28.95 -8.84
C SER A 34 22.00 27.93 -7.96
N HIS A 35 21.07 27.17 -8.54
CA HIS A 35 20.22 26.21 -7.84
C HIS A 35 20.05 24.93 -8.65
N LEU A 36 20.11 23.79 -7.99
CA LEU A 36 19.56 22.56 -8.56
C LEU A 36 18.05 22.55 -8.37
N TYR A 37 17.32 22.14 -9.41
CA TYR A 37 15.90 21.85 -9.35
C TYR A 37 15.73 20.33 -9.38
N ALA A 38 15.47 19.72 -8.23
CA ALA A 38 15.34 18.27 -8.10
C ALA A 38 13.92 17.81 -8.46
N SER A 39 13.82 16.69 -9.16
CA SER A 39 12.59 15.88 -9.20
C SER A 39 12.16 15.43 -7.80
N PRO A 40 10.93 14.91 -7.62
CA PRO A 40 10.45 14.45 -6.32
C PRO A 40 11.42 13.44 -5.68
N LEU A 41 11.68 13.64 -4.38
CA LEU A 41 12.64 12.83 -3.62
C LEU A 41 11.97 11.94 -2.56
N LEU A 42 10.66 12.08 -2.34
CA LEU A 42 9.93 11.21 -1.43
C LEU A 42 9.86 9.78 -1.98
N THR A 43 9.63 8.82 -1.10
CA THR A 43 9.67 7.41 -1.46
C THR A 43 8.53 7.09 -2.43
N ALA A 44 8.90 6.74 -3.66
CA ALA A 44 8.01 6.35 -4.74
C ALA A 44 7.98 4.82 -4.90
N ARG A 45 7.18 4.32 -5.83
CA ARG A 45 7.19 2.88 -6.14
C ARG A 45 8.61 2.39 -6.47
N PRO A 46 8.96 1.16 -6.08
CA PRO A 46 10.24 0.58 -6.45
C PRO A 46 10.48 0.62 -7.96
N GLY A 47 11.66 1.07 -8.37
CA GLY A 47 12.02 1.24 -9.78
C GLY A 47 11.37 2.44 -10.49
N SER A 48 10.69 3.34 -9.78
CA SER A 48 10.18 4.58 -10.36
C SER A 48 11.31 5.41 -10.97
N MET A 49 11.12 5.85 -12.21
CA MET A 49 12.09 6.68 -12.95
C MET A 49 11.80 8.19 -12.81
N HIS A 50 10.74 8.57 -12.09
CA HIS A 50 10.26 9.94 -12.03
C HIS A 50 9.87 10.46 -10.64
N GLY A 51 9.55 9.58 -9.69
CA GLY A 51 9.24 9.96 -8.30
C GLY A 51 7.84 10.51 -8.02
N TYR A 52 7.00 10.74 -9.04
CA TYR A 52 5.63 11.26 -8.84
C TYR A 52 4.63 10.28 -8.21
N ASP A 53 4.91 8.99 -8.25
CA ASP A 53 4.12 7.89 -7.71
C ASP A 53 4.52 7.58 -6.26
N VAL A 54 4.35 8.56 -5.38
CA VAL A 54 4.74 8.51 -3.95
C VAL A 54 3.95 7.45 -3.19
N ILE A 55 4.64 6.56 -2.49
CA ILE A 55 4.03 5.53 -1.60
C ILE A 55 4.28 5.80 -0.11
N ASP A 56 5.32 6.59 0.22
CA ASP A 56 5.59 7.01 1.59
C ASP A 56 6.10 8.46 1.60
N PRO A 57 5.27 9.43 2.03
CA PRO A 57 5.60 10.84 2.02
C PRO A 57 6.46 11.24 3.24
N THR A 58 6.75 10.31 4.16
CA THR A 58 7.49 10.58 5.40
C THR A 58 8.99 10.32 5.25
N ARG A 59 9.42 9.75 4.11
CA ARG A 59 10.80 9.29 3.91
C ARG A 59 11.34 9.69 2.54
N ILE A 60 12.61 10.10 2.51
CA ILE A 60 13.37 10.24 1.26
C ILE A 60 13.63 8.85 0.67
N ASN A 61 13.44 8.73 -0.64
CA ASN A 61 13.51 7.47 -1.36
C ASN A 61 14.87 6.75 -1.13
N PRO A 62 14.87 5.53 -0.55
CA PRO A 62 16.08 4.75 -0.37
C PRO A 62 16.82 4.42 -1.67
N GLU A 63 16.12 4.26 -2.81
CA GLU A 63 16.77 4.03 -4.11
C GLU A 63 17.61 5.22 -4.60
N LEU A 64 17.36 6.41 -4.04
CA LEU A 64 18.15 7.62 -4.32
C LEU A 64 19.30 7.82 -3.31
N GLY A 65 19.49 6.88 -2.37
CA GLY A 65 20.45 6.97 -1.26
C GLY A 65 19.86 7.50 0.05
N GLY A 66 18.55 7.80 0.08
CA GLY A 66 17.83 8.24 1.27
C GLY A 66 18.25 9.60 1.82
N GLU A 67 17.78 9.90 3.03
CA GLU A 67 18.08 11.16 3.71
C GLU A 67 19.59 11.44 3.89
N PRO A 68 20.45 10.44 4.17
CA PRO A 68 21.89 10.67 4.25
C PRO A 68 22.51 11.20 2.94
N ALA A 69 22.06 10.70 1.78
CA ALA A 69 22.54 11.19 0.49
C ALA A 69 22.05 12.61 0.19
N LEU A 70 20.79 12.93 0.54
CA LEU A 70 20.27 14.28 0.43
C LEU A 70 21.09 15.28 1.24
N ARG A 71 21.49 14.91 2.47
CA ARG A 71 22.34 15.76 3.32
C ARG A 71 23.70 16.03 2.66
N ARG A 72 24.35 14.99 2.10
CA ARG A 72 25.62 15.15 1.36
C ARG A 72 25.48 16.09 0.17
N LEU A 73 24.43 15.94 -0.63
CA LEU A 73 24.17 16.83 -1.77
C LEU A 73 23.98 18.28 -1.30
N VAL A 74 23.16 18.50 -0.27
CA VAL A 74 22.91 19.84 0.29
C VAL A 74 24.19 20.46 0.83
N ASP A 75 25.04 19.70 1.51
CA ASP A 75 26.32 20.20 2.04
C ASP A 75 27.28 20.57 0.90
N ALA A 76 27.36 19.75 -0.15
CA ALA A 76 28.17 20.05 -1.34
C ALA A 76 27.67 21.32 -2.07
N LEU A 77 26.37 21.46 -2.27
CA LEU A 77 25.77 22.66 -2.87
C LEU A 77 26.08 23.90 -2.04
N ARG A 78 25.91 23.83 -0.72
CA ARG A 78 26.20 24.93 0.19
C ARG A 78 27.67 25.34 0.17
N ALA A 79 28.59 24.39 0.04
CA ALA A 79 30.01 24.69 -0.10
C ALA A 79 30.34 25.51 -1.36
N LYS A 80 29.51 25.41 -2.42
CA LYS A 80 29.60 26.24 -3.64
C LYS A 80 28.69 27.46 -3.62
N GLY A 81 28.01 27.70 -2.50
CA GLY A 81 27.01 28.75 -2.34
C GLY A 81 25.75 28.52 -3.19
N MET A 82 25.51 27.32 -3.71
CA MET A 82 24.33 26.95 -4.49
C MET A 82 23.15 26.59 -3.57
N GLY A 83 21.94 26.68 -4.10
CA GLY A 83 20.72 26.24 -3.44
C GLY A 83 20.09 24.99 -4.06
N LEU A 84 19.01 24.52 -3.44
CA LEU A 84 18.21 23.38 -3.90
C LEU A 84 16.73 23.78 -3.92
N ILE A 85 16.07 23.58 -5.05
CA ILE A 85 14.62 23.68 -5.22
C ILE A 85 14.09 22.27 -5.36
N LEU A 86 13.09 21.92 -4.55
CA LEU A 86 12.51 20.59 -4.51
C LEU A 86 11.13 20.60 -5.17
N ASP A 87 10.94 19.71 -6.14
CA ASP A 87 9.63 19.35 -6.67
C ASP A 87 8.88 18.47 -5.65
N ILE A 88 7.62 18.81 -5.37
CA ILE A 88 6.79 18.12 -4.37
C ILE A 88 5.46 17.69 -4.97
N VAL A 89 5.01 16.50 -4.59
CA VAL A 89 3.73 15.94 -5.03
C VAL A 89 2.78 15.91 -3.84
N SER A 90 1.87 16.88 -3.79
CA SER A 90 0.93 17.06 -2.68
C SER A 90 -0.51 16.65 -3.00
N ASN A 91 -0.83 16.44 -4.28
CA ASN A 91 -2.19 16.16 -4.71
C ASN A 91 -2.61 14.69 -4.55
N HIS A 92 -1.69 13.75 -4.76
CA HIS A 92 -1.98 12.32 -4.88
C HIS A 92 -0.83 11.46 -4.34
N MET A 93 -1.13 10.19 -4.10
CA MET A 93 -0.20 9.11 -3.80
C MET A 93 -0.44 7.93 -4.74
N ALA A 94 0.55 7.06 -4.90
CA ALA A 94 0.37 5.81 -5.63
C ALA A 94 -0.53 4.84 -4.86
N VAL A 95 -1.57 4.34 -5.50
CA VAL A 95 -2.53 3.36 -4.95
C VAL A 95 -2.49 2.05 -5.72
N GLY A 96 -2.91 0.96 -5.09
CA GLY A 96 -2.69 -0.39 -5.60
C GLY A 96 -1.26 -0.89 -5.38
N GLY A 97 -1.04 -2.16 -5.70
CA GLY A 97 0.23 -2.84 -5.39
C GLY A 97 0.29 -3.22 -3.91
N SER A 98 1.50 -3.19 -3.34
CA SER A 98 1.76 -3.56 -1.93
C SER A 98 2.59 -2.54 -1.15
N GLY A 99 2.97 -1.41 -1.77
CA GLY A 99 3.95 -0.47 -1.22
C GLY A 99 3.38 0.69 -0.40
N ASN A 100 2.15 1.12 -0.68
CA ASN A 100 1.54 2.25 0.04
C ASN A 100 0.82 1.76 1.29
N ALA A 101 1.50 1.86 2.44
CA ALA A 101 0.97 1.42 3.73
C ALA A 101 -0.31 2.15 4.14
N TRP A 102 -0.45 3.43 3.80
CA TRP A 102 -1.65 4.21 4.11
C TRP A 102 -2.85 3.72 3.31
N TRP A 103 -2.65 3.46 2.01
CA TRP A 103 -3.69 2.90 1.15
C TRP A 103 -4.13 1.50 1.61
N LEU A 104 -3.16 0.62 1.90
CA LEU A 104 -3.45 -0.73 2.39
C LEU A 104 -4.22 -0.71 3.72
N ASP A 105 -3.90 0.22 4.61
CA ASP A 105 -4.61 0.38 5.88
C ASP A 105 -6.07 0.87 5.67
N VAL A 106 -6.30 1.75 4.69
CA VAL A 106 -7.67 2.16 4.29
C VAL A 106 -8.45 0.99 3.69
N LEU A 107 -7.83 0.13 2.87
CA LEU A 107 -8.49 -1.09 2.39
C LEU A 107 -8.86 -2.01 3.58
N GLU A 108 -7.96 -2.14 4.55
CA GLU A 108 -8.12 -3.03 5.69
C GLU A 108 -9.20 -2.57 6.68
N TRP A 109 -9.29 -1.27 6.95
CA TRP A 109 -10.13 -0.68 8.01
C TRP A 109 -11.26 0.23 7.50
N GLY A 110 -11.29 0.55 6.22
CA GLY A 110 -12.26 1.46 5.63
C GLY A 110 -12.22 2.84 6.29
N ARG A 111 -13.41 3.40 6.56
CA ARG A 111 -13.60 4.70 7.25
C ARG A 111 -12.95 4.77 8.64
N ARG A 112 -12.65 3.62 9.26
CA ARG A 112 -12.04 3.53 10.60
C ARG A 112 -10.52 3.61 10.56
N SER A 113 -9.92 3.58 9.38
CA SER A 113 -8.48 3.81 9.21
C SER A 113 -8.12 5.23 9.69
N PRO A 114 -7.01 5.42 10.43
CA PRO A 114 -6.46 6.74 10.68
C PRO A 114 -6.07 7.50 9.39
N TYR A 115 -5.91 6.79 8.27
CA TYR A 115 -5.55 7.35 6.97
C TYR A 115 -6.77 7.60 6.06
N ALA A 116 -7.99 7.27 6.48
CA ALA A 116 -9.19 7.39 5.65
C ALA A 116 -9.45 8.83 5.15
N GLN A 117 -9.01 9.85 5.90
CA GLN A 117 -9.15 11.26 5.54
C GLN A 117 -7.97 11.82 4.73
N PHE A 118 -6.93 11.03 4.49
CA PHE A 118 -5.81 11.41 3.62
C PHE A 118 -6.13 11.21 2.14
N PHE A 119 -7.07 10.31 1.85
CA PHE A 119 -7.56 10.04 0.50
C PHE A 119 -8.95 10.66 0.32
N ASP A 120 -9.21 11.19 -0.86
CA ASP A 120 -10.48 11.84 -1.20
C ASP A 120 -11.49 10.77 -1.68
N ILE A 121 -12.10 10.08 -0.72
CA ILE A 121 -13.00 8.93 -0.95
C ILE A 121 -14.45 9.34 -0.69
N GLN A 122 -15.30 9.14 -1.71
CA GLN A 122 -16.75 9.25 -1.60
C GLN A 122 -17.34 7.95 -1.01
N TRP A 123 -17.35 7.88 0.32
CA TRP A 123 -17.86 6.69 1.00
C TRP A 123 -19.38 6.51 0.94
N ASN A 124 -20.13 7.58 0.67
CA ASN A 124 -21.57 7.56 0.48
C ASN A 124 -21.85 7.47 -1.03
N SER A 125 -21.71 6.27 -1.58
CA SER A 125 -22.04 6.00 -2.98
C SER A 125 -23.56 5.99 -3.16
N PRO A 126 -24.10 6.55 -4.26
CA PRO A 126 -25.50 6.35 -4.63
C PRO A 126 -25.80 4.91 -5.04
N ASP A 127 -24.77 4.12 -5.39
CA ASP A 127 -24.90 2.67 -5.58
C ASP A 127 -24.92 1.97 -4.20
N PRO A 128 -26.04 1.32 -3.81
CA PRO A 128 -26.14 0.60 -2.55
C PRO A 128 -25.10 -0.52 -2.40
N LEU A 129 -24.58 -1.04 -3.52
CA LEU A 129 -23.55 -2.08 -3.53
C LEU A 129 -22.15 -1.57 -3.16
N LEU A 130 -21.96 -0.25 -3.09
CA LEU A 130 -20.72 0.42 -2.70
C LEU A 130 -20.90 1.30 -1.45
N GLU A 131 -22.06 1.28 -0.81
CA GLU A 131 -22.30 2.08 0.39
C GLU A 131 -21.35 1.66 1.52
N GLY A 132 -20.44 2.56 1.90
CA GLY A 132 -19.44 2.30 2.93
C GLY A 132 -18.22 1.48 2.47
N GLN A 133 -18.14 1.07 1.21
CA GLN A 133 -17.01 0.33 0.63
C GLN A 133 -16.23 1.18 -0.37
N LEU A 134 -14.96 0.83 -0.58
CA LEU A 134 -14.10 1.43 -1.60
C LEU A 134 -14.04 0.55 -2.85
N LEU A 135 -14.26 1.11 -4.04
CA LEU A 135 -14.08 0.37 -5.29
C LEU A 135 -12.59 0.27 -5.65
N VAL A 136 -12.13 -0.96 -5.89
CA VAL A 136 -10.72 -1.30 -6.16
C VAL A 136 -10.60 -1.96 -7.54
N PRO A 137 -10.45 -1.17 -8.62
CA PRO A 137 -10.50 -1.66 -9.99
C PRO A 137 -9.10 -2.12 -10.47
N PHE A 138 -8.50 -3.10 -9.79
CA PHE A 138 -7.15 -3.62 -10.13
C PHE A 138 -7.16 -5.03 -10.72
N LEU A 139 -8.33 -5.61 -11.01
CA LEU A 139 -8.40 -6.93 -11.64
C LEU A 139 -8.24 -6.83 -13.16
N GLY A 140 -7.50 -7.76 -13.76
CA GLY A 140 -7.33 -7.85 -15.22
C GLY A 140 -8.59 -8.32 -15.98
N SER A 141 -9.55 -8.92 -15.26
CA SER A 141 -10.83 -9.44 -15.75
C SER A 141 -11.94 -9.14 -14.74
N ASP A 142 -13.18 -9.53 -15.06
CA ASP A 142 -14.30 -9.38 -14.14
C ASP A 142 -14.09 -10.22 -12.88
N TYR A 143 -14.63 -9.73 -11.75
CA TYR A 143 -14.40 -10.31 -10.43
C TYR A 143 -14.76 -11.80 -10.35
N GLY A 144 -15.93 -12.18 -10.90
CA GLY A 144 -16.39 -13.57 -10.89
C GLY A 144 -15.43 -14.51 -11.60
N ASP A 145 -14.99 -14.13 -12.80
CA ASP A 145 -14.04 -14.91 -13.60
C ASP A 145 -12.67 -15.00 -12.91
N ALA A 146 -12.16 -13.87 -12.41
CA ALA A 146 -10.87 -13.84 -11.70
C ALA A 146 -10.90 -14.74 -10.46
N LEU A 147 -12.01 -14.75 -9.73
CA LEU A 147 -12.19 -15.61 -8.57
C LEU A 147 -12.28 -17.08 -8.98
N GLN A 148 -13.13 -17.42 -9.95
CA GLN A 148 -13.33 -18.81 -10.41
C GLN A 148 -12.05 -19.43 -10.99
N GLU A 149 -11.21 -18.62 -11.63
CA GLU A 149 -9.92 -19.05 -12.20
C GLU A 149 -8.79 -19.14 -11.14
N GLY A 150 -9.08 -18.86 -9.86
CA GLY A 150 -8.09 -18.92 -8.78
C GLY A 150 -7.05 -17.80 -8.84
N LYS A 151 -7.33 -16.69 -9.54
CA LYS A 151 -6.40 -15.56 -9.71
C LYS A 151 -6.35 -14.61 -8.52
N ILE A 152 -7.16 -14.87 -7.48
CA ILE A 152 -7.24 -14.06 -6.26
C ILE A 152 -6.97 -14.96 -5.03
N PRO A 153 -5.82 -15.65 -4.92
CA PRO A 153 -5.57 -16.53 -3.79
C PRO A 153 -5.51 -15.76 -2.46
N LEU A 154 -6.05 -16.37 -1.41
CA LEU A 154 -5.86 -15.93 -0.03
C LEU A 154 -4.46 -16.33 0.45
N ARG A 155 -3.75 -15.41 1.10
CA ARG A 155 -2.37 -15.56 1.55
C ARG A 155 -2.24 -15.20 3.04
N LEU A 156 -1.15 -15.70 3.63
CA LEU A 156 -0.74 -15.41 5.00
C LEU A 156 0.59 -14.66 4.97
N ASP A 157 0.62 -13.49 5.61
CA ASP A 157 1.82 -12.81 6.05
C ASP A 157 2.18 -13.32 7.45
N ILE A 158 3.18 -14.21 7.49
CA ILE A 158 3.63 -14.87 8.72
C ILE A 158 4.24 -13.85 9.68
N GLU A 159 5.02 -12.92 9.17
CA GLU A 159 5.77 -11.95 9.98
C GLU A 159 4.83 -11.00 10.72
N ASN A 160 3.74 -10.59 10.06
CA ASN A 160 2.78 -9.65 10.61
C ASN A 160 1.50 -10.29 11.16
N GLY A 161 1.38 -11.63 11.10
CA GLY A 161 0.17 -12.33 11.53
C GLY A 161 -1.08 -11.84 10.80
N ALA A 162 -0.97 -11.60 9.50
CA ALA A 162 -2.02 -10.96 8.71
C ALA A 162 -2.41 -11.80 7.50
N PHE A 163 -3.65 -11.66 7.03
CA PHE A 163 -4.15 -12.28 5.81
C PHE A 163 -4.41 -11.23 4.75
N TYR A 164 -4.19 -11.59 3.49
CA TYR A 164 -4.50 -10.74 2.34
C TYR A 164 -4.91 -11.60 1.14
N ALA A 165 -5.78 -11.08 0.30
CA ALA A 165 -5.97 -11.59 -1.05
C ALA A 165 -4.91 -10.99 -1.98
N GLU A 166 -4.43 -11.77 -2.95
CA GLU A 166 -3.35 -11.38 -3.85
C GLU A 166 -3.82 -11.45 -5.30
N HIS A 167 -3.49 -10.45 -6.12
CA HIS A 167 -3.68 -10.52 -7.57
C HIS A 167 -2.48 -9.87 -8.27
N TYR A 168 -1.65 -10.68 -8.93
CA TYR A 168 -0.36 -10.24 -9.47
C TYR A 168 0.47 -9.49 -8.39
N GLU A 169 0.82 -8.23 -8.61
CA GLU A 169 1.55 -7.38 -7.66
C GLU A 169 0.68 -6.76 -6.56
N HIS A 170 -0.65 -6.85 -6.68
CA HIS A 170 -1.59 -6.19 -5.78
C HIS A 170 -1.87 -7.04 -4.55
N ARG A 171 -1.88 -6.39 -3.39
CA ARG A 171 -2.34 -6.97 -2.13
C ARG A 171 -3.61 -6.28 -1.66
N PHE A 172 -4.57 -7.08 -1.22
CA PHE A 172 -5.83 -6.64 -0.67
C PHE A 172 -5.96 -7.20 0.76
N PRO A 173 -5.63 -6.41 1.79
CA PRO A 173 -5.61 -6.90 3.16
C PRO A 173 -6.99 -7.34 3.65
N ILE A 174 -7.05 -8.48 4.34
CA ILE A 174 -8.28 -8.91 5.00
C ILE A 174 -8.41 -8.16 6.32
N SER A 175 -9.61 -7.66 6.58
CA SER A 175 -9.94 -6.92 7.78
C SER A 175 -9.88 -7.82 9.03
N PRO A 176 -9.12 -7.46 10.09
CA PRO A 176 -8.98 -8.26 11.31
C PRO A 176 -10.27 -8.80 11.92
N PRO A 177 -11.39 -8.05 11.96
CA PRO A 177 -12.65 -8.56 12.51
C PRO A 177 -13.25 -9.76 11.75
N THR A 178 -12.68 -10.13 10.60
CA THR A 178 -13.09 -11.31 9.80
C THR A 178 -12.13 -12.49 9.92
N TYR A 179 -11.00 -12.36 10.64
CA TYR A 179 -10.00 -13.43 10.77
C TYR A 179 -10.55 -14.69 11.44
N GLY A 180 -11.55 -14.54 12.31
CA GLY A 180 -12.22 -15.68 12.94
C GLY A 180 -12.80 -16.67 11.93
N GLU A 181 -13.21 -16.23 10.74
CA GLU A 181 -13.70 -17.11 9.66
C GLU A 181 -12.61 -18.06 9.13
N ILE A 182 -11.35 -17.65 9.15
CA ILE A 182 -10.20 -18.45 8.71
C ILE A 182 -9.72 -19.33 9.86
N LEU A 183 -9.46 -18.72 11.02
CA LEU A 183 -8.86 -19.38 12.18
C LEU A 183 -9.74 -20.53 12.74
N ARG A 184 -11.07 -20.41 12.69
CA ARG A 184 -12.00 -21.44 13.17
C ARG A 184 -12.01 -22.72 12.33
N LEU A 185 -11.43 -22.71 11.12
CA LEU A 185 -11.28 -23.92 10.31
C LEU A 185 -10.18 -24.85 10.83
N THR A 186 -9.38 -24.38 11.79
CA THR A 186 -8.38 -25.20 12.47
C THR A 186 -8.99 -25.87 13.70
N ASP A 187 -8.45 -27.03 14.09
CA ASP A 187 -8.78 -27.71 15.36
C ASP A 187 -7.86 -27.30 16.52
N GLN A 188 -6.91 -26.38 16.29
CA GLN A 188 -5.98 -25.91 17.32
C GLN A 188 -6.68 -24.98 18.32
N PRO A 189 -6.67 -25.29 19.64
CA PRO A 189 -7.34 -24.48 20.66
C PRO A 189 -6.90 -23.01 20.70
N GLU A 190 -5.61 -22.75 20.51
CA GLU A 190 -5.00 -21.42 20.56
C GLU A 190 -5.51 -20.54 19.42
N LEU A 191 -5.57 -21.08 18.19
CA LEU A 191 -6.11 -20.37 17.03
C LEU A 191 -7.63 -20.15 17.16
N ARG A 192 -8.37 -21.10 17.75
CA ARG A 192 -9.80 -20.92 18.03
C ARG A 192 -10.07 -19.85 19.08
N SER A 193 -9.20 -19.75 20.09
CA SER A 193 -9.26 -18.67 21.09
C SER A 193 -9.02 -17.31 20.43
N LEU A 194 -7.95 -17.19 19.62
CA LEU A 194 -7.69 -15.96 18.85
C LEU A 194 -8.86 -15.60 17.92
N ALA A 195 -9.49 -16.59 17.29
CA ALA A 195 -10.65 -16.35 16.44
C ALA A 195 -11.77 -15.59 17.16
N GLN A 196 -12.08 -15.98 18.40
CA GLN A 196 -13.10 -15.32 19.23
C GLN A 196 -12.70 -13.87 19.56
N HIS A 197 -11.42 -13.62 19.85
CA HIS A 197 -10.91 -12.28 20.11
C HIS A 197 -10.95 -11.39 18.86
N PHE A 198 -10.61 -11.92 17.68
CA PHE A 198 -10.76 -11.20 16.42
C PHE A 198 -12.24 -10.87 16.13
N ASP A 199 -13.16 -11.79 16.37
CA ASP A 199 -14.60 -11.54 16.20
C ASP A 199 -15.11 -10.39 17.09
N ALA A 200 -14.59 -10.30 18.32
CA ALA A 200 -14.97 -9.27 19.29
C ALA A 200 -14.57 -7.85 18.85
N LEU A 201 -13.61 -7.70 17.92
CA LEU A 201 -13.20 -6.40 17.37
C LEU A 201 -14.32 -5.63 16.68
N LYS A 202 -15.45 -6.28 16.34
CA LYS A 202 -16.63 -5.61 15.78
C LYS A 202 -17.30 -4.66 16.76
N THR A 203 -17.21 -4.96 18.06
CA THR A 203 -17.84 -4.19 19.14
C THR A 203 -16.83 -3.57 20.11
N GLU A 204 -15.55 -3.88 19.94
CA GLU A 204 -14.46 -3.34 20.76
C GLU A 204 -14.37 -1.80 20.64
N PRO A 205 -14.18 -1.05 21.75
CA PRO A 205 -14.03 0.41 21.70
C PRO A 205 -12.76 0.91 21.01
N ALA A 206 -11.64 0.19 21.14
CA ALA A 206 -10.33 0.55 20.55
C ALA A 206 -9.81 -0.52 19.56
N PRO A 207 -10.61 -0.89 18.55
CA PRO A 207 -10.42 -2.12 17.79
C PRO A 207 -9.12 -2.12 16.95
N TYR A 208 -8.64 -0.94 16.53
CA TYR A 208 -7.40 -0.81 15.78
C TYR A 208 -6.18 -1.21 16.62
N GLN A 209 -6.11 -0.74 17.87
CA GLN A 209 -5.01 -1.07 18.77
C GLN A 209 -5.07 -2.54 19.22
N THR A 210 -6.25 -3.01 19.61
CA THR A 210 -6.46 -4.41 20.00
C THR A 210 -6.11 -5.37 18.86
N ALA A 211 -6.44 -5.05 17.60
CA ALA A 211 -6.07 -5.87 16.46
C ALA A 211 -4.56 -6.00 16.26
N ARG A 212 -3.78 -4.95 16.55
CA ARG A 212 -2.30 -5.01 16.47
C ARG A 212 -1.73 -5.99 17.48
N GLU A 213 -2.29 -6.02 18.69
CA GLU A 213 -1.89 -6.97 19.74
C GLU A 213 -2.25 -8.40 19.35
N LEU A 214 -3.48 -8.62 18.87
CA LEU A 214 -3.92 -9.95 18.40
C LEU A 214 -3.11 -10.46 17.20
N ARG A 215 -2.70 -9.57 16.28
CA ARG A 215 -1.80 -9.92 15.17
C ARG A 215 -0.41 -10.30 15.64
N ALA A 216 0.14 -9.56 16.61
CA ALA A 216 1.43 -9.92 17.21
C ALA A 216 1.37 -11.28 17.93
N ASP A 217 0.25 -11.60 18.59
CA ASP A 217 0.02 -12.91 19.16
C ASP A 217 -0.10 -14.00 18.09
N LEU A 218 -0.82 -13.74 17.01
CA LEU A 218 -0.91 -14.67 15.88
C LEU A 218 0.47 -14.90 15.23
N ALA A 219 1.24 -13.85 14.97
CA ALA A 219 2.61 -13.94 14.43
C ALA A 219 3.51 -14.79 15.34
N ARG A 220 3.41 -14.63 16.66
CA ARG A 220 4.15 -15.44 17.64
C ARG A 220 3.75 -16.92 17.59
N LEU A 221 2.46 -17.23 17.48
CA LEU A 221 2.00 -18.61 17.30
C LEU A 221 2.52 -19.21 15.98
N LEU A 222 2.63 -18.38 14.93
CA LEU A 222 3.17 -18.79 13.64
C LEU A 222 4.69 -18.97 13.64
N GLU A 223 5.41 -18.72 14.74
CA GLU A 223 6.80 -19.17 14.87
C GLU A 223 6.88 -20.71 14.88
N ASP A 224 5.86 -21.38 15.41
CA ASP A 224 5.72 -22.84 15.38
C ASP A 224 5.31 -23.35 13.98
N SER A 225 6.10 -24.28 13.43
CA SER A 225 5.88 -24.82 12.08
C SER A 225 4.59 -25.62 11.95
N ASN A 226 4.15 -26.30 13.02
CA ASN A 226 2.93 -27.09 12.99
C ASN A 226 1.69 -26.19 12.94
N THR A 227 1.71 -25.09 13.69
CA THR A 227 0.71 -24.01 13.64
C THR A 227 0.64 -23.38 12.26
N ARG A 228 1.80 -23.04 11.65
CA ARG A 228 1.83 -22.54 10.26
C ARG A 228 1.18 -23.50 9.28
N GLN A 229 1.59 -24.78 9.31
CA GLN A 229 1.07 -25.78 8.38
C GLN A 229 -0.45 -25.99 8.55
N THR A 230 -0.93 -25.99 9.79
CA THR A 230 -2.37 -26.12 10.08
C THR A 230 -3.15 -24.92 9.53
N LEU A 231 -2.62 -23.71 9.69
CA LEU A 231 -3.28 -22.51 9.16
C LEU A 231 -3.21 -22.44 7.62
N GLU A 232 -2.11 -22.86 7.00
CA GLU A 232 -2.02 -23.00 5.55
C GLU A 232 -3.03 -24.03 5.01
N GLN A 233 -3.29 -25.12 5.72
CA GLN A 233 -4.36 -26.06 5.38
C GLN A 233 -5.74 -25.41 5.49
N ALA A 234 -5.99 -24.60 6.53
CA ALA A 234 -7.22 -23.82 6.65
C ALA A 234 -7.40 -22.85 5.47
N ILE A 235 -6.34 -22.18 5.02
CA ILE A 235 -6.37 -21.28 3.85
C ILE A 235 -6.72 -22.04 2.56
N ARG A 236 -6.30 -23.30 2.40
CA ARG A 236 -6.65 -24.09 1.20
C ARG A 236 -8.16 -24.35 1.07
N HIS A 237 -8.94 -24.26 2.14
CA HIS A 237 -10.40 -24.30 2.05
C HIS A 237 -11.03 -23.07 1.39
N TYR A 238 -10.22 -22.05 1.09
CA TYR A 238 -10.59 -20.86 0.30
C TYR A 238 -10.12 -20.96 -1.16
N ASP A 239 -9.66 -22.12 -1.62
CA ASP A 239 -9.31 -22.33 -3.04
C ASP A 239 -10.55 -22.20 -3.93
N SER A 240 -10.62 -21.05 -4.61
CA SER A 240 -11.77 -20.66 -5.40
C SER A 240 -11.93 -21.40 -6.73
N THR A 241 -10.99 -22.28 -7.07
CA THR A 241 -11.17 -23.24 -8.18
C THR A 241 -12.13 -24.37 -7.83
N THR A 242 -12.44 -24.54 -6.54
CA THR A 242 -13.48 -25.45 -6.04
C THR A 242 -14.77 -24.69 -5.74
N GLU A 243 -15.94 -25.33 -5.90
CA GLU A 243 -17.23 -24.68 -5.64
C GLU A 243 -17.37 -24.17 -4.19
N GLU A 244 -16.95 -24.98 -3.21
CA GLU A 244 -17.00 -24.61 -1.80
C GLU A 244 -15.99 -23.51 -1.45
N GLY A 245 -14.76 -23.60 -1.98
CA GLY A 245 -13.76 -22.56 -1.77
C GLY A 245 -14.14 -21.24 -2.45
N PHE A 246 -14.79 -21.28 -3.62
CA PHE A 246 -15.34 -20.10 -4.30
C PHE A 246 -16.36 -19.40 -3.41
N LYS A 247 -17.38 -20.13 -2.92
CA LYS A 247 -18.41 -19.56 -2.04
C LYS A 247 -17.80 -18.96 -0.77
N ARG A 248 -16.79 -19.64 -0.20
CA ARG A 248 -16.13 -19.20 1.02
C ARG A 248 -15.30 -17.93 0.80
N LEU A 249 -14.47 -17.89 -0.23
CA LEU A 249 -13.64 -16.74 -0.54
C LEU A 249 -14.47 -15.55 -1.02
N HIS A 250 -15.50 -15.79 -1.83
CA HIS A 250 -16.46 -14.76 -2.21
C HIS A 250 -17.12 -14.15 -0.97
N GLY A 251 -17.65 -14.99 -0.07
CA GLY A 251 -18.30 -14.52 1.15
C GLY A 251 -17.36 -13.74 2.08
N LEU A 252 -16.08 -14.14 2.16
CA LEU A 252 -15.07 -13.38 2.89
C LEU A 252 -14.82 -12.01 2.23
N LEU A 253 -14.63 -11.98 0.91
CA LEU A 253 -14.35 -10.74 0.17
C LEU A 253 -15.51 -9.74 0.20
N GLU A 254 -16.76 -10.19 0.18
CA GLU A 254 -17.94 -9.33 0.31
C GLU A 254 -18.04 -8.61 1.67
N ARG A 255 -17.34 -9.09 2.71
CA ARG A 255 -17.30 -8.48 4.04
C ARG A 255 -16.18 -7.46 4.23
N GLN A 256 -15.35 -7.25 3.22
CA GLN A 256 -14.22 -6.33 3.32
C GLN A 256 -14.69 -4.88 3.14
N ASN A 257 -13.83 -3.92 3.51
CA ASN A 257 -14.12 -2.49 3.35
C ASN A 257 -13.92 -2.01 1.90
N TYR A 258 -13.65 -2.92 0.99
CA TYR A 258 -13.43 -2.68 -0.42
C TYR A 258 -14.14 -3.72 -1.27
N ARG A 259 -14.36 -3.36 -2.54
CA ARG A 259 -14.92 -4.22 -3.57
C ARG A 259 -13.95 -4.31 -4.74
N LEU A 260 -13.48 -5.52 -5.03
CA LEU A 260 -12.59 -5.76 -6.16
C LEU A 260 -13.38 -5.70 -7.46
N ALA A 261 -12.82 -5.02 -8.46
CA ALA A 261 -13.43 -4.89 -9.77
C ALA A 261 -12.40 -4.92 -10.88
N SER A 262 -12.90 -5.11 -12.10
CA SER A 262 -12.11 -5.02 -13.32
C SER A 262 -11.59 -3.60 -13.51
N TRP A 263 -10.37 -3.42 -14.01
CA TRP A 263 -9.83 -2.08 -14.33
C TRP A 263 -10.72 -1.30 -15.31
N ARG A 264 -11.55 -2.01 -16.09
CA ARG A 264 -12.48 -1.41 -17.06
C ARG A 264 -13.65 -0.67 -16.42
N THR A 265 -14.05 -1.00 -15.17
CA THR A 265 -15.16 -0.32 -14.48
C THR A 265 -14.72 0.98 -13.79
N ALA A 266 -13.42 1.29 -13.79
CA ALA A 266 -12.89 2.49 -13.14
C ALA A 266 -13.40 3.80 -13.76
N GLY A 267 -13.84 3.79 -15.01
CA GLY A 267 -14.34 5.00 -15.69
C GLY A 267 -15.65 5.51 -15.09
N ASP A 268 -16.53 4.60 -14.70
CA ASP A 268 -17.93 4.91 -14.37
C ASP A 268 -18.22 4.86 -12.87
N ASP A 269 -17.55 3.97 -12.12
CA ASP A 269 -17.95 3.61 -10.75
C ASP A 269 -16.92 3.94 -9.66
N ILE A 270 -15.77 4.53 -10.01
CA ILE A 270 -14.72 4.82 -9.02
C ILE A 270 -15.21 5.86 -8.02
N ASN A 271 -15.11 5.54 -6.73
CA ASN A 271 -15.61 6.38 -5.66
C ASN A 271 -14.50 7.10 -4.88
N TRP A 272 -13.37 7.38 -5.53
CA TRP A 272 -12.29 8.18 -4.99
C TRP A 272 -11.62 9.01 -6.08
N ARG A 273 -11.10 10.20 -5.74
CA ARG A 273 -10.56 11.15 -6.72
C ARG A 273 -9.18 10.69 -7.20
N ARG A 274 -9.02 10.61 -8.52
CA ARG A 274 -7.76 10.28 -9.18
C ARG A 274 -6.97 11.51 -9.61
N PHE A 275 -5.69 11.31 -9.94
CA PHE A 275 -4.97 12.23 -10.80
C PHE A 275 -5.26 11.93 -12.28
N PHE A 276 -6.11 12.77 -12.89
CA PHE A 276 -6.69 12.51 -14.22
C PHE A 276 -7.37 11.13 -14.28
N ASP A 277 -7.14 10.37 -15.36
CA ASP A 277 -7.71 9.03 -15.55
C ASP A 277 -6.75 7.90 -15.13
N ILE A 278 -5.75 8.21 -14.29
CA ILE A 278 -4.74 7.23 -13.82
C ILE A 278 -5.26 6.53 -12.56
N ASN A 279 -5.56 5.24 -12.67
CA ASN A 279 -6.12 4.43 -11.57
C ASN A 279 -5.10 4.09 -10.47
N GLU A 280 -3.83 4.30 -10.74
CA GLU A 280 -2.74 4.04 -9.80
C GLU A 280 -2.38 5.27 -8.97
N LEU A 281 -3.10 6.40 -9.11
CA LEU A 281 -2.84 7.65 -8.38
C LEU A 281 -4.12 8.19 -7.72
N GLY A 282 -4.18 8.16 -6.40
CA GLY A 282 -5.35 8.55 -5.58
C GLY A 282 -5.03 9.39 -4.36
#